data_AF-A0A2V2U3G8-F1
#
_entry.id   AF-A0A2V2U3G8-F1
#
_cell.length_a   1.000
_cell.length_b   1.000
_cell.length_c   1.000
_cell.angle_alpha   90.00
_cell.angle_beta   90.00
_cell.angle_gamma   90.00
#
_symmetry.space_group_name_H-M   'P 1'
#
loop_
_entity.id
_entity.type
_entity.pdbx_description
1 polymer ?
#
loop_
_entity_poly.entity_id
_entity_poly.type
_entity_poly.pdbx_seq_one_letter_code
_entity_poly.pdbx_strand_id
1 'polypeptide(L)'
;MNKSMAQFVGPFGVSSSTQFMPLPPGSNNQPLIMPGKNGMNTLISLNARAYNPVAIVSAGNAKTMNPNANYTLSGTEKYVNSGFILPKGHDKDFPGSSDTFTVTFQKAGTYHYLCIVHPWMVGKVIVK
;
A
#
# COMPACT_ATOMS: atom_id res chain seq x y z
N MET A 1 14.93 -3.41 10.14
CA MET A 1 13.60 -3.29 9.51
C MET A 1 13.78 -2.90 8.04
N ASN A 2 13.02 -3.52 7.12
CA ASN A 2 13.03 -3.14 5.70
C ASN A 2 12.53 -1.69 5.55
N LYS A 3 13.40 -0.77 5.12
CA LYS A 3 13.07 0.66 4.97
C LYS A 3 11.99 0.92 3.91
N SER A 4 11.75 -0.04 3.02
CA SER A 4 10.75 0.06 1.95
C SER A 4 9.35 -0.37 2.40
N MET A 5 9.19 -0.98 3.58
CA MET A 5 7.89 -1.44 4.05
C MET A 5 7.04 -0.27 4.53
N ALA A 6 5.80 -0.18 4.06
CA ALA A 6 4.84 0.81 4.57
C ALA A 6 4.32 0.37 5.94
N GLN A 7 4.21 1.30 6.89
CA GLN A 7 3.48 1.05 8.14
C GLN A 7 1.98 1.15 7.89
N PHE A 8 1.17 0.31 8.55
CA PHE A 8 -0.30 0.36 8.38
C PHE A 8 -0.88 1.69 8.88
N VAL A 9 -0.45 2.11 10.07
CA VAL A 9 -0.69 3.44 10.64
C VAL A 9 0.63 4.19 10.64
N GLY A 10 0.63 5.41 10.11
CA GLY A 10 1.81 6.29 10.09
C GLY A 10 1.48 7.64 10.70
N PRO A 11 2.35 8.23 11.53
CA PRO A 11 2.12 9.56 12.06
C PRO A 11 2.36 10.61 10.97
N PHE A 12 1.55 11.68 11.00
CA PHE A 12 1.68 12.81 10.10
C PHE A 12 1.69 14.12 10.91
N GLY A 13 2.66 14.99 10.63
CA GLY A 13 2.66 16.37 11.11
C GLY A 13 1.71 17.22 10.28
N VAL A 14 1.03 18.18 10.90
CA VAL A 14 0.07 19.08 10.25
C VAL A 14 0.59 20.50 10.35
N SER A 15 1.14 21.04 9.26
CA SER A 15 1.66 22.42 9.22
C SER A 15 0.57 23.46 8.97
N SER A 16 -0.55 23.03 8.37
CA SER A 16 -1.78 23.81 8.14
C SER A 16 -2.96 22.84 7.98
N SER A 17 -4.20 23.34 7.92
CA SER A 17 -5.41 22.49 7.78
C SER A 17 -5.45 21.58 6.54
N THR A 18 -4.49 21.70 5.61
CA THR A 18 -4.44 20.94 4.35
C THR A 18 -3.11 20.25 4.07
N GLN A 19 -2.06 20.47 4.87
CA GLN A 19 -0.73 19.92 4.61
C GLN A 19 -0.33 18.90 5.67
N PHE A 20 -0.18 17.63 5.24
CA PHE A 20 0.23 16.50 6.08
C PHE A 20 1.60 16.01 5.64
N MET A 21 2.56 16.00 6.57
CA MET A 21 3.94 15.58 6.32
C MET A 21 4.23 14.24 7.02
N PRO A 22 4.80 13.24 6.33
CA PRO A 22 5.10 11.95 6.93
C PRO A 22 6.15 12.08 8.04
N LEU A 23 5.92 11.41 9.17
CA LEU A 23 6.86 11.33 10.28
C LEU A 23 7.33 9.88 10.50
N PRO A 24 8.63 9.67 10.74
CA PRO A 24 9.73 10.63 10.55
C PRO A 24 9.91 11.00 9.06
N PRO A 25 10.60 12.12 8.74
CA PRO A 25 10.91 12.49 7.37
C PRO A 25 11.62 11.35 6.62
N GLY A 26 11.20 11.08 5.38
CA GLY A 26 11.74 10.00 4.55
C GLY A 26 11.18 8.60 4.85
N SER A 27 10.22 8.47 5.76
CA SER A 27 9.46 7.22 5.95
C SER A 27 8.57 6.90 4.74
N ASN A 28 8.25 5.62 4.54
CA ASN A 28 7.34 5.17 3.48
C ASN A 28 5.85 5.40 3.85
N ASN A 29 5.53 6.63 4.28
CA ASN A 29 4.22 7.06 4.72
C ASN A 29 3.65 8.08 3.74
N GLN A 30 2.36 7.94 3.40
CA GLN A 30 1.63 8.91 2.58
C GLN A 30 0.22 9.11 3.16
N PRO A 31 -0.23 10.36 3.35
CA PRO A 31 -1.57 10.63 3.83
C PRO A 31 -2.60 10.23 2.77
N LEU A 32 -3.72 9.63 3.19
CA LEU A 32 -4.86 9.34 2.32
C LEU A 32 -5.95 10.40 2.53
N ILE A 33 -6.09 11.30 1.57
CA ILE A 33 -7.05 12.42 1.62
C ILE A 33 -8.14 12.18 0.59
N MET A 34 -9.40 12.22 1.03
CA MET A 34 -10.57 12.15 0.18
C MET A 34 -11.26 13.52 0.08
N PRO A 35 -11.77 13.89 -1.10
CA PRO A 35 -12.61 15.08 -1.23
C PRO A 35 -13.86 14.91 -0.36
N GLY A 36 -14.09 15.84 0.57
CA GLY A 36 -15.34 15.92 1.32
C GLY A 36 -16.33 16.88 0.67
N LYS A 37 -17.48 17.07 1.32
CA LYS A 37 -18.49 18.04 0.89
C LYS A 37 -18.15 19.43 1.43
N ASN A 38 -18.56 20.48 0.71
CA ASN A 38 -18.48 21.88 1.14
C ASN A 38 -17.05 22.37 1.44
N GLY A 39 -16.06 21.92 0.67
CA GLY A 39 -14.66 22.37 0.83
C GLY A 39 -13.92 21.76 2.02
N MET A 40 -14.51 20.79 2.71
CA MET A 40 -13.85 20.01 3.75
C MET A 40 -13.09 18.83 3.12
N ASN A 41 -11.86 18.56 3.56
CA ASN A 41 -11.15 17.34 3.22
C ASN A 41 -11.42 16.27 4.29
N THR A 42 -11.62 15.01 3.88
CA THR A 42 -11.70 13.88 4.81
C THR A 42 -10.36 13.16 4.83
N LEU A 43 -9.79 12.97 6.03
CA LEU A 43 -8.55 12.23 6.22
C LEU A 43 -8.86 10.80 6.66
N ILE A 44 -8.32 9.82 5.96
CA ILE A 44 -8.20 8.46 6.48
C ILE A 44 -6.87 8.39 7.23
N SER A 45 -6.90 8.03 8.51
CA SER A 45 -5.72 7.96 9.40
C SER A 45 -4.78 6.78 9.11
N LEU A 46 -5.02 6.05 8.02
CA LEU A 46 -4.20 4.95 7.54
C LEU A 46 -3.17 5.48 6.52
N ASN A 47 -2.03 4.82 6.45
CA ASN A 47 -1.04 5.12 5.42
C ASN A 47 -1.56 4.69 4.05
N ALA A 48 -1.66 5.63 3.11
CA ALA A 48 -2.12 5.37 1.74
C ALA A 48 -1.30 4.29 1.01
N ARG A 49 -0.02 4.09 1.40
CA ARG A 49 0.86 3.05 0.82
C ARG A 49 0.73 1.67 1.43
N ALA A 50 0.04 1.56 2.57
CA ALA A 50 -0.41 0.28 3.12
C ALA A 50 -1.86 -0.01 2.70
N TYR A 51 -2.67 1.03 2.57
CA TYR A 51 -4.09 0.92 2.23
C TYR A 51 -4.35 0.67 0.74
N ASN A 52 -3.68 1.38 -0.16
CA ASN A 52 -3.86 1.21 -1.61
C ASN A 52 -2.86 0.19 -2.18
N PRO A 53 -3.21 -0.48 -3.30
CA PRO A 53 -2.25 -1.28 -4.04
C PRO A 53 -1.11 -0.38 -4.57
N VAL A 54 0.14 -0.70 -4.24
CA VAL A 54 1.32 0.15 -4.54
C VAL A 54 2.54 -0.71 -4.85
N ALA A 55 3.34 -0.31 -5.83
CA ALA A 55 4.68 -0.86 -6.09
C ALA A 55 5.76 0.23 -6.01
N ILE A 56 6.90 -0.06 -5.38
CA ILE A 56 8.10 0.78 -5.41
C ILE A 56 9.12 0.07 -6.28
N VAL A 57 9.39 0.63 -7.45
CA VAL A 57 10.41 0.10 -8.37
C VAL A 57 11.81 0.51 -7.92
N SER A 58 12.85 -0.05 -8.54
CA SER A 58 14.27 0.22 -8.22
C SER A 58 14.61 1.71 -8.17
N ALA A 59 13.99 2.52 -9.03
CA ALA A 59 14.10 3.99 -9.08
C ALA A 59 13.58 4.71 -7.81
N GLY A 60 12.94 4.01 -6.87
CA GLY A 60 12.44 4.56 -5.60
C GLY A 60 11.08 5.27 -5.71
N ASN A 61 10.60 5.51 -6.93
CA ASN A 61 9.28 6.07 -7.15
C ASN A 61 8.20 5.03 -6.88
N ALA A 62 7.24 5.41 -6.05
CA ALA A 62 6.12 4.57 -5.71
C ALA A 62 4.95 4.82 -6.68
N LYS A 63 4.46 3.75 -7.29
CA LYS A 63 3.34 3.73 -8.24
C LYS A 63 2.12 3.14 -7.56
N THR A 64 1.08 3.96 -7.40
CA THR A 64 -0.25 3.50 -6.94
C THR A 64 -0.99 2.85 -8.11
N MET A 65 -1.80 1.82 -7.80
CA MET A 65 -2.62 1.10 -8.76
C MET A 65 -4.09 1.18 -8.33
N ASN A 66 -4.99 0.85 -9.27
CA ASN A 66 -6.41 0.74 -8.98
C ASN A 66 -6.69 -0.44 -8.04
N PRO A 67 -7.81 -0.43 -7.29
CA PRO A 67 -8.29 -1.62 -6.60
C PRO A 67 -8.42 -2.80 -7.56
N ASN A 68 -8.25 -4.02 -7.04
CA ASN A 68 -8.34 -5.26 -7.81
C ASN A 68 -7.30 -5.35 -8.96
N ALA A 69 -6.15 -4.70 -8.79
CA ALA A 69 -5.12 -4.67 -9.82
C ALA A 69 -4.50 -6.05 -10.10
N ASN A 70 -4.13 -6.22 -11.37
CA ASN A 70 -3.23 -7.28 -11.83
C ASN A 70 -1.83 -6.68 -11.99
N TYR A 71 -0.87 -7.18 -11.22
CA TYR A 71 0.49 -6.68 -11.20
C TYR A 71 1.48 -7.72 -11.72
N THR A 72 2.42 -7.28 -12.57
CA THR A 72 3.51 -8.11 -13.06
C THR A 72 4.78 -7.78 -12.29
N LEU A 73 5.28 -8.73 -11.51
CA LEU A 73 6.51 -8.62 -10.73
C LEU A 73 7.71 -8.96 -11.63
N SER A 74 8.41 -7.92 -12.07
CA SER A 74 9.58 -8.01 -12.96
C SER A 74 10.88 -8.40 -12.24
N GLY A 75 10.86 -8.36 -10.90
CA GLY A 75 12.03 -8.55 -10.04
C GLY A 75 12.91 -7.30 -9.91
N THR A 76 12.41 -6.14 -10.32
CA THR A 76 13.08 -4.83 -10.10
C THR A 76 12.46 -4.05 -8.95
N GLU A 77 11.35 -4.56 -8.40
CA GLU A 77 10.59 -3.96 -7.33
C GLU A 77 11.32 -4.11 -5.99
N LYS A 78 11.36 -3.02 -5.22
CA LYS A 78 11.81 -2.99 -3.82
C LYS A 78 10.68 -3.33 -2.84
N TYR A 79 9.44 -3.10 -3.25
CA TYR A 79 8.24 -3.30 -2.45
C TYR A 79 7.02 -3.41 -3.36
N VAL A 80 6.12 -4.34 -3.04
CA VAL A 80 4.78 -4.44 -3.64
C VAL A 80 3.79 -4.69 -2.51
N ASN A 81 2.70 -3.93 -2.52
CA ASN A 81 1.59 -4.01 -1.59
C ASN A 81 0.31 -4.24 -2.37
N SER A 82 -0.50 -5.17 -1.90
CA SER A 82 -1.81 -5.47 -2.48
C SER A 82 -2.88 -4.44 -2.11
N GLY A 83 -2.61 -3.58 -1.14
CA GLY A 83 -3.64 -2.76 -0.50
C GLY A 83 -4.48 -3.57 0.48
N PHE A 84 -5.53 -2.93 1.00
CA PHE A 84 -6.48 -3.53 1.91
C PHE A 84 -7.45 -4.44 1.15
N ILE A 85 -7.23 -5.75 1.27
CA ILE A 85 -8.07 -6.78 0.66
C ILE A 85 -9.12 -7.24 1.67
N LEU A 86 -10.36 -7.22 1.24
CA LEU A 86 -11.53 -7.72 1.96
C LEU A 86 -12.01 -9.04 1.34
N PRO A 87 -12.93 -9.77 2.02
CA PRO A 87 -13.58 -10.92 1.42
C PRO A 87 -14.26 -10.58 0.08
N LYS A 88 -14.39 -11.58 -0.79
CA LYS A 88 -15.00 -11.44 -2.11
C LYS A 88 -16.37 -10.74 -2.03
N GLY A 89 -16.56 -9.71 -2.86
CA GLY A 89 -17.80 -8.93 -2.91
C GLY A 89 -17.89 -7.76 -1.90
N HIS A 90 -16.87 -7.59 -1.05
CA HIS A 90 -16.80 -6.49 -0.08
C HIS A 90 -15.87 -5.35 -0.51
N ASP A 91 -15.45 -5.30 -1.78
CA ASP A 91 -14.51 -4.30 -2.32
C ASP A 91 -14.97 -2.84 -2.18
N LYS A 92 -16.24 -2.60 -1.84
CA LYS A 92 -16.84 -1.26 -1.66
C LYS A 92 -17.17 -0.91 -0.22
N ASP A 93 -16.92 -1.80 0.73
CA ASP A 93 -17.21 -1.55 2.15
C ASP A 93 -16.34 -0.42 2.69
N PHE A 94 -15.12 -0.27 2.16
CA PHE A 94 -14.28 0.90 2.41
C PHE A 94 -13.83 1.56 1.10
N PRO A 95 -13.72 2.90 1.06
CA PRO A 95 -13.30 3.59 -0.15
C PRO A 95 -11.91 3.12 -0.62
N GLY A 96 -11.80 2.55 -1.82
CA GLY A 96 -10.51 2.09 -2.35
C GLY A 96 -10.02 0.73 -1.84
N SER A 97 -10.84 0.00 -1.06
CA SER A 97 -10.55 -1.41 -0.76
C SER A 97 -10.62 -2.27 -2.02
N SER A 98 -9.92 -3.40 -1.98
CA SER A 98 -9.97 -4.45 -3.00
C SER A 98 -10.62 -5.70 -2.42
N ASP A 99 -11.11 -6.59 -3.26
CA ASP A 99 -11.43 -7.97 -2.87
C ASP A 99 -10.52 -9.00 -3.56
N THR A 100 -9.63 -8.53 -4.44
CA THR A 100 -8.58 -9.33 -5.07
C THR A 100 -7.32 -8.50 -5.34
N PHE A 101 -6.19 -9.18 -5.53
CA PHE A 101 -4.97 -8.61 -6.08
C PHE A 101 -4.16 -9.74 -6.71
N THR A 102 -3.87 -9.64 -8.01
CA THR A 102 -3.19 -10.71 -8.74
C THR A 102 -1.73 -10.34 -8.98
N VAL A 103 -0.82 -11.29 -8.75
CA VAL A 103 0.60 -11.12 -9.06
C VAL A 103 1.06 -12.17 -10.06
N THR A 104 1.65 -11.72 -11.16
CA THR A 104 2.36 -12.56 -12.14
C THR A 104 3.87 -12.42 -11.94
N PHE A 105 4.56 -13.52 -11.65
CA PHE A 105 6.01 -13.53 -11.42
C PHE A 105 6.76 -13.83 -12.71
N GLN A 106 7.66 -12.93 -13.14
CA GLN A 106 8.42 -13.12 -14.38
C GLN A 106 9.76 -13.85 -14.20
N LYS A 107 10.25 -13.98 -12.97
CA LYS A 107 11.55 -14.57 -12.67
C LYS A 107 11.39 -15.73 -11.69
N ALA A 108 12.22 -16.74 -11.86
CA ALA A 108 12.38 -17.77 -10.85
C ALA A 108 12.95 -17.15 -9.57
N GLY A 109 12.54 -17.67 -8.42
CA GLY A 109 12.97 -17.15 -7.12
C GLY A 109 12.04 -17.52 -5.98
N THR A 110 12.44 -17.12 -4.77
CA THR A 110 11.60 -17.21 -3.58
C THR A 110 11.14 -15.82 -3.18
N TYR A 111 9.82 -15.63 -3.15
CA TYR A 111 9.17 -14.37 -2.83
C TYR A 111 8.48 -14.48 -1.48
N HIS A 112 9.01 -13.78 -0.49
CA HIS A 112 8.40 -13.72 0.83
C HIS A 112 7.32 -12.63 0.86
N TYR A 113 6.19 -12.93 1.49
CA TYR A 113 5.12 -11.98 1.71
C TYR A 113 4.61 -12.07 3.15
N LEU A 114 3.99 -10.99 3.61
CA LEU A 114 3.38 -10.91 4.93
C LEU A 114 2.11 -10.06 4.86
N CYS A 115 1.20 -10.28 5.80
CA CYS A 115 0.08 -9.38 6.03
C CYS A 115 0.51 -8.26 6.98
N ILE A 116 0.42 -6.99 6.56
CA ILE A 116 0.88 -5.85 7.38
C ILE A 116 0.02 -5.68 8.64
N VAL A 117 -1.29 -5.97 8.55
CA VAL A 117 -2.22 -5.87 9.69
C VAL A 117 -2.10 -7.05 10.67
N HIS A 118 -1.62 -8.20 10.19
CA HIS A 118 -1.40 -9.41 10.98
C HIS A 118 0.04 -9.90 10.74
N PRO A 119 1.07 -9.28 11.35
CA PRO A 119 2.47 -9.52 11.00
C PRO A 119 2.95 -10.98 11.15
N TRP A 120 2.22 -11.80 11.90
CA TRP A 120 2.45 -13.24 12.04
C TRP A 120 1.99 -14.07 10.83
N MET A 121 1.09 -13.54 9.98
CA MET A 121 0.67 -14.18 8.74
C MET A 121 1.74 -13.95 7.67
N VAL A 122 2.70 -14.86 7.62
CA VAL A 122 3.81 -14.84 6.65
C VAL A 122 3.70 -16.03 5.70
N GLY A 123 4.18 -15.86 4.48
CA GLY A 123 4.22 -16.91 3.48
C GLY A 123 5.36 -16.72 2.49
N LYS A 124 5.54 -17.71 1.62
CA LYS A 124 6.47 -17.63 0.49
C LYS A 124 5.86 -18.25 -0.76
N VAL A 125 6.16 -17.64 -1.91
CA VAL A 125 5.91 -18.20 -3.24
C VAL A 125 7.24 -18.62 -3.82
N ILE A 126 7.34 -19.85 -4.30
CA ILE A 126 8.54 -20.37 -4.98
C ILE A 126 8.19 -20.52 -6.45
N VAL A 127 8.88 -19.76 -7.31
CA VAL A 127 8.76 -19.82 -8.77
C VAL A 127 10.00 -20.53 -9.30
N LYS A 128 9.82 -21.55 -10.14
CA LYS A 128 10.88 -22.37 -10.73
C LYS A 128 10.97 -22.10 -12.22
#